data_AF-A0A8F5GYE7-F1
#
_entry.id   AF-A0A8F5GYE7-F1
#
_cell.length_a   1.000
_cell.length_b   1.000
_cell.length_c   1.000
_cell.angle_alpha   90.00
_cell.angle_beta   90.00
_cell.angle_gamma   90.00
#
_symmetry.space_group_name_H-M   'P 1'
#
loop_
_entity.id
_entity.type
_entity.pdbx_description
1 polymer ?
#
loop_
_entity_poly.entity_id
_entity_poly.type
_entity_poly.pdbx_seq_one_letter_code
_entity_poly.pdbx_strand_id
1 'polypeptide(L)'
;MEIIDTFVQDVITSEDTNKYFPSKEVLMFISRKANSPLGSIAFITPHIDYAIIISNMGVRAILIRNSISLPKDIKVEIRKNLIELVEITAQHKVESGMGDSALRC
;
A
#
# COMPACT_ATOMS: atom_id res chain seq x y z
N MET A 1 -16.07 14.56 21.45
CA MET A 1 -14.75 14.03 21.85
C MET A 1 -14.27 13.21 20.69
N GLU A 2 -13.48 13.82 19.81
CA GLU A 2 -13.04 13.21 18.56
C GLU A 2 -12.08 12.06 18.87
N ILE A 3 -12.41 10.86 18.37
CA ILE A 3 -11.52 9.72 18.37
C ILE A 3 -10.39 10.11 17.42
N ILE A 4 -9.17 10.25 17.94
CA ILE A 4 -7.98 10.26 17.07
C ILE A 4 -7.96 8.86 16.45
N ASP A 5 -8.48 8.75 15.24
CA ASP A 5 -8.40 7.56 14.40
C ASP A 5 -6.96 7.04 14.45
N THR A 6 -6.79 5.78 14.81
CA THR A 6 -5.47 5.21 15.06
C THR A 6 -4.68 5.22 13.75
N PHE A 7 -3.65 6.08 13.66
CA PHE A 7 -2.82 6.23 12.45
C PHE A 7 -2.10 4.93 12.05
N VAL A 8 -1.86 4.05 13.03
CA VAL A 8 -1.27 2.72 12.84
C VAL A 8 -2.21 1.69 13.47
N GLN A 9 -2.78 0.82 12.63
CA GLN A 9 -3.65 -0.26 13.11
C GLN A 9 -2.85 -1.39 13.76
N ASP A 10 -1.66 -1.69 13.24
CA ASP A 10 -0.82 -2.79 13.69
C ASP A 10 0.66 -2.56 13.36
N VAL A 11 1.54 -3.09 14.22
CA VAL A 11 2.98 -3.25 13.94
C VAL A 11 3.27 -4.74 13.80
N ILE A 12 4.05 -5.12 12.79
CA ILE A 12 4.44 -6.50 12.51
C ILE A 12 5.96 -6.56 12.40
N THR A 13 6.55 -7.47 13.16
CA THR A 13 7.98 -7.72 13.26
C THR A 13 8.34 -9.08 12.67
N SER A 14 9.64 -9.35 12.54
CA SER A 14 10.12 -10.67 12.11
C SER A 14 9.77 -11.77 13.11
N GLU A 15 9.63 -11.45 14.40
CA GLU A 15 9.30 -12.41 15.46
C GLU A 15 7.85 -12.92 15.32
N ASP A 16 6.94 -12.07 14.84
CA ASP A 16 5.54 -12.43 14.61
C ASP A 16 5.36 -13.50 13.52
N THR A 17 6.32 -13.57 12.57
CA THR A 17 6.22 -14.45 11.39
C THR A 17 7.27 -15.56 11.38
N ASN A 18 8.35 -15.45 12.17
CA ASN A 18 9.54 -16.30 12.09
C ASN A 18 10.12 -16.40 10.67
N LYS A 19 9.99 -15.32 9.88
CA LYS A 19 10.42 -15.23 8.48
C LYS A 19 11.07 -13.88 8.20
N TYR A 20 11.93 -13.84 7.18
CA TYR A 20 12.50 -12.60 6.70
C TYR A 20 11.52 -11.86 5.78
N PHE A 21 11.50 -10.54 5.91
CA PHE A 21 10.81 -9.65 5.00
C PHE A 21 11.72 -9.28 3.82
N PRO A 22 11.23 -9.16 2.57
CA PRO A 22 9.87 -9.40 2.09
C PRO A 22 9.71 -10.84 1.55
N SER A 23 8.94 -11.67 2.25
CA SER A 23 8.57 -13.01 1.78
C SER A 23 7.05 -13.11 1.61
N LYS A 24 6.61 -14.02 0.73
CA LYS A 24 5.19 -14.24 0.46
C LYS A 24 4.43 -14.63 1.72
N GLU A 25 5.05 -15.39 2.61
CA GLU A 25 4.51 -15.81 3.89
C GLU A 25 4.21 -14.60 4.79
N VAL A 26 5.14 -13.64 4.86
CA VAL A 26 4.94 -12.41 5.65
C VAL A 26 3.83 -11.56 5.04
N LEU A 27 3.77 -11.43 3.72
CA LEU A 27 2.70 -10.69 3.04
C LEU A 27 1.32 -11.34 3.25
N MET A 28 1.25 -12.67 3.22
CA MET A 28 0.01 -13.40 3.53
C MET A 28 -0.40 -13.23 4.99
N PHE A 29 0.56 -13.19 5.92
CA PHE A 29 0.29 -12.87 7.32
C PHE A 29 -0.29 -11.45 7.47
N ILE A 30 0.35 -10.45 6.85
CA ILE A 30 -0.13 -9.06 6.83
C ILE A 30 -1.55 -8.99 6.27
N SER A 31 -1.82 -9.66 5.16
CA SER A 31 -3.14 -9.72 4.53
C SER A 31 -4.23 -10.27 5.45
N ARG A 32 -3.94 -11.35 6.18
CA ARG A 32 -4.86 -11.91 7.17
C ARG A 32 -5.06 -10.96 8.35
N LYS A 33 -3.99 -10.34 8.85
CA LYS A 33 -4.05 -9.40 9.99
C LYS A 33 -4.86 -8.16 9.65
N ALA A 34 -4.69 -7.62 8.45
CA ALA A 34 -5.45 -6.48 7.92
C ALA A 34 -6.86 -6.86 7.41
N ASN A 35 -7.25 -8.15 7.51
CA ASN A 35 -8.50 -8.68 6.96
C ASN A 35 -8.80 -8.22 5.52
N SER A 36 -7.76 -8.19 4.68
CA SER A 36 -7.83 -7.64 3.32
C SER A 36 -7.13 -8.58 2.35
N PRO A 37 -7.68 -8.84 1.15
CA PRO A 37 -7.03 -9.70 0.18
C PRO A 37 -5.69 -9.09 -0.27
N LEU A 38 -4.70 -9.93 -0.50
CA LEU A 38 -3.34 -9.48 -0.82
C LEU A 38 -3.29 -8.50 -2.02
N GLY A 39 -4.12 -8.72 -3.03
CA GLY A 39 -4.22 -7.85 -4.22
C GLY A 39 -4.81 -6.46 -3.95
N SER A 40 -5.50 -6.24 -2.82
CA SER A 40 -6.03 -4.92 -2.44
C SER A 40 -5.08 -4.14 -1.52
N ILE A 41 -3.95 -4.74 -1.12
CA ILE A 41 -2.98 -4.10 -0.24
C ILE A 41 -1.98 -3.31 -1.09
N ALA A 42 -1.79 -2.04 -0.73
CA ALA A 42 -0.73 -1.22 -1.28
C ALA A 42 0.48 -1.28 -0.35
N PHE A 43 1.62 -1.70 -0.89
CA PHE A 43 2.89 -1.69 -0.17
C PHE A 43 3.67 -0.42 -0.50
N ILE A 44 4.03 0.36 0.51
CA ILE A 44 4.74 1.64 0.35
C ILE A 44 6.12 1.52 0.98
N THR A 45 7.19 1.83 0.22
CA THR A 45 8.56 1.68 0.73
C THR A 45 9.54 2.64 0.05
N PRO A 46 10.61 3.08 0.73
CA PRO A 46 11.76 3.70 0.07
C PRO A 46 12.77 2.68 -0.51
N HIS A 47 12.62 1.39 -0.19
CA HIS A 47 13.55 0.32 -0.58
C HIS A 47 13.18 -0.27 -1.95
N ILE A 48 14.03 -0.04 -2.94
CA ILE A 48 13.79 -0.45 -4.35
C ILE A 48 13.68 -1.97 -4.50
N ASP A 49 14.56 -2.71 -3.83
CA ASP A 49 14.60 -4.17 -3.81
C ASP A 49 13.29 -4.74 -3.28
N TYR A 50 12.75 -4.16 -2.21
CA TYR A 50 11.47 -4.59 -1.65
C TYR A 50 10.31 -4.29 -2.60
N ALA A 51 10.28 -3.09 -3.19
CA ALA A 51 9.24 -2.71 -4.15
C ALA A 51 9.21 -3.68 -5.35
N ILE A 52 10.37 -4.05 -5.89
CA ILE A 52 10.49 -4.99 -7.01
C ILE A 52 10.02 -6.38 -6.60
N ILE A 53 10.51 -6.92 -5.48
CA ILE A 53 10.14 -8.26 -5.01
C ILE A 53 8.63 -8.36 -4.77
N ILE A 54 8.05 -7.35 -4.13
CA ILE A 54 6.63 -7.32 -3.77
C ILE A 54 5.75 -7.13 -5.02
N SER A 55 6.17 -6.30 -5.97
CA SER A 55 5.50 -6.15 -7.27
C SER A 55 5.45 -7.49 -8.02
N ASN A 56 6.56 -8.23 -8.04
CA ASN A 56 6.64 -9.55 -8.67
C ASN A 56 5.73 -10.60 -7.99
N MET A 57 5.33 -10.39 -6.74
CA MET A 57 4.37 -11.23 -6.03
C MET A 57 2.89 -10.85 -6.32
N GLY A 58 2.65 -9.90 -7.22
CA GLY A 58 1.31 -9.46 -7.61
C GLY A 58 0.66 -8.46 -6.66
N VAL A 59 1.45 -7.84 -5.78
CA VAL A 59 0.99 -6.81 -4.85
C VAL A 59 1.26 -5.44 -5.45
N ARG A 60 0.35 -4.49 -5.25
CA ARG A 60 0.59 -3.11 -5.66
C ARG A 60 1.74 -2.53 -4.83
N ALA A 61 2.87 -2.21 -5.47
CA ALA A 61 4.04 -1.63 -4.82
C ALA A 61 4.25 -0.17 -5.23
N ILE A 62 4.44 0.69 -4.23
CA ILE A 62 4.67 2.13 -4.35
C ILE A 62 6.06 2.43 -3.77
N LEU A 63 6.97 2.86 -4.63
CA LEU A 63 8.33 3.26 -4.29
C LEU A 63 8.38 4.78 -4.05
N ILE A 64 8.76 5.18 -2.84
CA ILE A 64 8.98 6.58 -2.49
C ILE A 64 10.39 6.99 -2.89
N ARG A 65 10.51 7.74 -4.00
CA ARG A 65 11.78 8.23 -4.55
C ARG A 65 11.57 9.44 -5.45
N ASN A 66 12.51 10.39 -5.42
CA ASN A 66 12.45 11.59 -6.26
C ASN A 66 12.52 11.28 -7.77
N SER A 67 13.42 10.37 -8.16
CA SER A 67 13.58 9.93 -9.54
C SER A 67 14.27 8.57 -9.60
N ILE A 68 13.78 7.67 -10.45
CA ILE A 68 14.47 6.46 -10.83
C ILE A 68 13.96 5.99 -12.19
N SER A 69 14.84 5.37 -12.99
CA SER A 69 14.43 4.61 -14.17
C SER A 69 14.37 3.12 -13.81
N LEU A 70 13.20 2.52 -13.98
CA LEU A 70 13.01 1.08 -13.87
C LEU A 70 12.73 0.51 -15.27
N PRO A 71 13.17 -0.73 -15.54
CA PRO A 71 12.73 -1.49 -16.71
C PRO A 71 11.20 -1.52 -16.83
N LYS A 72 10.68 -1.50 -18.08
CA LYS A 72 9.24 -1.36 -18.37
C LYS A 72 8.39 -2.55 -17.88
N ASP A 73 9.02 -3.69 -17.63
CA ASP A 73 8.42 -4.92 -17.12
C ASP A 73 8.17 -4.87 -15.60
N ILE A 74 8.83 -3.96 -14.88
CA ILE A 74 8.65 -3.81 -13.43
C ILE A 74 7.42 -2.93 -13.14
N LYS A 75 6.39 -3.53 -12.55
CA LYS A 75 5.12 -2.86 -12.20
C LYS A 75 5.20 -2.19 -10.83
N VAL A 76 6.08 -1.21 -10.68
CA VAL A 76 6.23 -0.40 -9.45
C VAL A 76 5.80 1.03 -9.73
N GLU A 77 4.89 1.54 -8.91
CA GLU A 77 4.48 2.95 -8.95
C GLU A 77 5.53 3.80 -8.22
N ILE A 78 5.98 4.90 -8.82
CA ILE A 78 6.98 5.78 -8.21
C ILE A 78 6.32 7.08 -7.77
N ARG A 79 6.53 7.47 -6.51
CA ARG A 79 6.02 8.71 -5.92
C ARG A 79 7.15 9.46 -5.22
N LYS A 80 7.09 10.79 -5.20
CA LYS A 80 8.20 11.59 -4.63
C LYS A 80 8.24 11.49 -3.11
N ASN A 81 7.08 11.53 -2.47
CA ASN A 81 6.94 11.57 -1.03
C ASN A 81 5.56 11.03 -0.59
N LEU A 82 5.38 10.87 0.72
CA LEU A 82 4.13 10.41 1.31
C LEU A 82 3.01 11.45 1.21
N ILE A 83 3.33 12.74 1.09
CA ILE A 83 2.33 13.82 1.00
C ILE A 83 1.54 13.69 -0.30
N GLU A 84 2.24 13.53 -1.43
CA GLU A 84 1.64 13.30 -2.75
C GLU A 84 0.71 12.07 -2.73
N LEU A 85 1.09 11.03 -2.00
CA LEU A 85 0.28 9.81 -1.88
C LEU A 85 -1.02 10.04 -1.09
N VAL A 86 -0.96 10.82 -0.02
CA VAL A 86 -2.14 11.19 0.78
C VAL A 86 -3.10 12.04 -0.03
N GLU A 87 -2.60 13.01 -0.79
CA GLU A 87 -3.41 13.88 -1.66
C GLU A 87 -4.20 13.06 -2.68
N ILE A 88 -3.56 12.10 -3.35
CA ILE A 88 -4.20 11.22 -4.33
C ILE A 88 -5.26 10.34 -3.66
N THR A 89 -4.94 9.77 -2.50
CA THR A 89 -5.86 8.89 -1.77
C THR A 89 -7.10 9.67 -1.29
N ALA A 90 -6.91 10.90 -0.84
CA ALA A 90 -8.01 11.79 -0.45
C ALA A 90 -8.92 12.12 -1.65
N GLN A 91 -8.34 12.43 -2.82
CA GLN A 91 -9.11 12.72 -4.04
C GLN A 91 -9.96 11.52 -4.49
N HIS A 92 -9.41 10.30 -4.53
CA HIS A 92 -10.16 9.10 -4.91
C HIS A 92 -11.32 8.78 -3.95
N LYS A 93 -11.17 9.12 -2.66
CA LYS A 93 -12.25 8.96 -1.67
C LYS A 93 -13.41 9.94 -1.90
N VAL A 94 -13.13 11.16 -2.37
CA VAL A 94 -14.17 12.15 -2.69
C VAL A 94 -14.98 11.73 -3.93
N GLU A 95 -14.30 11.23 -4.98
CA GLU A 95 -14.96 10.82 -6.22
C GLU A 95 -15.87 9.59 -6.02
N SER A 96 -15.46 8.62 -5.19
CA SER A 96 -16.29 7.46 -4.85
C SER A 96 -17.53 7.81 -4.03
N GLY A 97 -17.52 8.93 -3.29
CA GLY A 97 -18.69 9.42 -2.55
C GLY A 97 -19.73 10.15 -3.42
N MET A 98 -19.33 10.71 -4.57
CA MET A 98 -20.24 11.45 -5.45
C MET A 98 -21.13 10.56 -6.32
N GLY A 99 -20.78 9.28 -6.52
CA GLY A 99 -21.57 8.32 -7.30
C GLY A 99 -22.89 7.88 -6.64
N ASP A 100 -22.98 7.94 -5.31
CA ASP A 100 -24.16 7.46 -4.56
C ASP A 100 -25.25 8.54 -4.39
N SER A 101 -24.93 9.80 -4.71
CA SER A 101 -25.89 10.91 -4.66
C SER A 101 -26.68 11.10 -5.95
N ALA A 102 -26.26 10.50 -7.07
CA ALA A 102 -26.95 10.62 -8.37
C ALA A 102 -28.07 9.58 -8.59
N LEU A 103 -28.22 8.60 -7.70
CA LEU A 103 -29.23 7.54 -7.76
C LEU A 103 -30.47 7.81 -6.88
N ARG A 104 -30.56 8.99 -6.27
CA ARG A 104 -31.67 9.38 -5.37
C ARG A 104 -32.55 10.53 -5.90
N CYS A 105 -32.45 10.85 -7.18
CA CYS A 105 -33.30 11.85 -7.84
C CYS A 105 -34.41 11.17 -8.64
#